data_AF-A0A401HBY6-F1
#
_entry.id   AF-A0A401HBY6-F1
#
_cell.length_a   1.000
_cell.length_b   1.000
_cell.length_c   1.000
_cell.angle_alpha   90.00
_cell.angle_beta   90.00
_cell.angle_gamma   90.00
#
_symmetry.space_group_name_H-M   'P 1'
#
loop_
_entity.id
_entity.type
_entity.pdbx_description
1 polymer ?
#
loop_
_entity_poly.entity_id
_entity_poly.type
_entity_poly.pdbx_seq_one_letter_code
_entity_poly.pdbx_strand_id
1 'polypeptide(L)' 'MGLGLSKVIRVKYEKGVLKPLEPVNLEDGEEVVVVLKEDIVELARRIRRRLPEERKEPSEILSRERNRLE' A
#
# COMPACT_ATOMS: atom_id res chain seq x y z
N MET A 1 13.49 -31.12 8.30
CA MET A 1 13.47 -29.66 8.10
C MET A 1 12.63 -29.38 6.87
N GLY A 2 11.33 -29.11 7.04
CA GLY A 2 10.43 -28.81 5.93
C GLY A 2 10.45 -27.31 5.63
N LEU A 3 10.64 -26.94 4.37
CA LEU A 3 10.49 -25.57 3.90
C LEU A 3 9.08 -25.08 4.29
N GLY A 4 8.99 -24.04 5.11
CA GLY A 4 7.71 -23.48 5.57
C GLY A 4 6.92 -22.94 4.38
N LEU A 5 6.00 -23.74 3.85
CA LEU A 5 5.11 -23.35 2.76
C LEU A 5 4.07 -22.35 3.31
N SER A 6 4.37 -21.06 3.21
CA SER A 6 3.38 -20.01 3.49
C SER A 6 2.26 -20.11 2.45
N LYS A 7 1.07 -20.56 2.85
CA LYS A 7 -0.12 -20.58 2.00
C LYS A 7 -0.81 -19.21 2.08
N VAL A 8 -1.01 -18.56 0.93
CA VAL A 8 -1.78 -17.30 0.87
C VAL A 8 -3.26 -17.64 0.86
N ILE A 9 -3.98 -17.25 1.92
CA ILE A 9 -5.43 -17.38 1.99
C ILE A 9 -6.05 -16.06 1.53
N ARG A 10 -6.84 -16.10 0.46
CA ARG A 10 -7.62 -14.93 0.03
C ARG A 10 -8.88 -14.83 0.88
N VAL A 11 -9.11 -13.65 1.42
CA VAL A 11 -10.24 -13.39 2.31
C VAL A 11 -11.03 -12.18 1.84
N LYS A 12 -12.30 -12.13 2.21
CA LYS A 12 -13.18 -10.96 2.10
C LYS A 12 -13.52 -10.48 3.50
N TYR A 13 -13.36 -9.19 3.73
CA TYR A 13 -13.80 -8.57 4.96
C TYR A 13 -15.28 -8.21 4.87
N GLU A 14 -16.10 -8.78 5.76
CA GLU A 14 -17.52 -8.47 5.85
C GLU A 14 -17.94 -8.31 7.31
N LYS A 15 -18.51 -7.15 7.66
CA LYS A 15 -19.08 -6.86 8.98
C LYS A 15 -18.15 -7.17 10.17
N GLY A 16 -16.84 -6.91 10.04
CA GLY A 16 -15.88 -7.19 11.12
C GLY A 16 -15.19 -8.54 11.05
N VAL A 17 -15.52 -9.39 10.07
CA VAL A 17 -15.02 -10.78 9.99
C VAL A 17 -14.23 -10.99 8.69
N LEU A 18 -13.06 -11.62 8.79
CA LEU A 18 -12.29 -12.09 7.63
C LEU A 18 -12.82 -13.46 7.18
N LYS A 19 -13.52 -13.47 6.05
CA LYS A 19 -14.10 -14.69 5.48
C LYS A 19 -13.21 -15.24 4.36
N PRO A 20 -12.69 -16.46 4.47
CA PRO A 20 -11.98 -17.11 3.36
C PRO A 20 -12.85 -17.18 2.11
N LEU A 21 -12.25 -16.97 0.94
CA LEU A 21 -12.91 -17.19 -0.35
C LEU A 21 -12.98 -18.68 -0.71
N GLU A 22 -12.12 -19.49 -0.10
CA GLU A 22 -12.01 -20.93 -0.28
C GLU A 22 -11.88 -21.61 1.09
N PRO A 23 -12.29 -22.88 1.23
CA PRO A 23 -12.10 -23.63 2.48
C PRO A 23 -10.64 -23.64 2.94
N VAL A 24 -10.45 -23.43 4.24
CA VAL A 24 -9.15 -23.48 4.90
C VAL A 24 -9.13 -24.67 5.85
N ASN A 25 -7.98 -25.33 5.95
CA ASN A 25 -7.79 -26.45 6.84
C ASN A 25 -6.99 -25.94 8.05
N LEU A 26 -7.69 -25.25 8.95
CA LEU A 26 -7.16 -24.75 10.23
C LEU A 26 -7.87 -25.51 11.35
N GLU A 27 -7.15 -25.76 12.43
CA GLU A 27 -7.70 -26.36 13.64
C GLU A 27 -8.44 -25.32 14.49
N ASP A 28 -9.43 -25.76 15.27
CA ASP A 28 -10.16 -24.87 16.17
C ASP A 28 -9.20 -24.30 17.24
N GLY A 29 -9.12 -22.97 17.30
CA GLY A 29 -8.19 -22.27 18.20
C GLY A 29 -6.80 -22.03 17.62
N GLU A 30 -6.54 -22.42 16.36
CA GLU A 30 -5.27 -22.13 15.69
C GLU A 30 -5.08 -20.63 15.45
N GLU A 31 -3.96 -20.08 15.92
CA GLU A 31 -3.59 -18.68 15.70
C GLU A 31 -2.84 -18.51 14.37
N VAL A 32 -3.22 -17.51 13.58
CA VAL A 32 -2.60 -17.22 12.29
C VAL A 32 -2.22 -15.75 12.17
N VAL A 33 -1.16 -15.46 11.41
CA VAL A 33 -0.73 -14.10 11.10
C VAL A 33 -1.41 -13.61 9.82
N VAL A 34 -2.09 -12.47 9.90
CA VAL A 34 -2.71 -11.83 8.74
C VAL A 34 -1.78 -10.78 8.15
N VAL A 35 -1.48 -10.90 6.85
CA VAL A 35 -0.72 -9.90 6.11
C VAL A 35 -1.65 -9.15 5.15
N LEU A 36 -1.88 -7.87 5.44
CA LEU A 36 -2.60 -6.97 4.52
C LEU A 36 -1.62 -6.45 3.48
N LYS A 37 -1.81 -6.84 2.22
CA LYS A 37 -1.04 -6.28 1.09
C LYS A 37 -1.83 -5.11 0.51
N GLU A 38 -1.31 -3.89 0.69
CA GLU A 38 -1.78 -2.74 -0.09
C GLU A 38 -1.30 -2.90 -1.54
N ASP A 39 -2.16 -2.56 -2.51
CA ASP A 39 -1.74 -2.49 -3.90
C ASP A 39 -0.74 -1.34 -4.06
N ILE A 40 0.43 -1.63 -4.64
CA ILE A 40 1.49 -0.64 -4.92
C ILE A 40 0.92 0.51 -5.78
N VAL A 41 -0.05 0.23 -6.65
CA VAL A 41 -0.74 1.24 -7.46
C VAL A 41 -1.60 2.16 -6.58
N GLU A 42 -2.30 1.62 -5.59
CA GLU A 42 -3.07 2.43 -4.63
C GLU A 42 -2.17 3.27 -3.75
N LEU A 43 -1.06 2.69 -3.27
CA LEU A 43 -0.04 3.41 -2.52
C LEU A 43 0.54 4.56 -3.36
N ALA A 44 0.92 4.30 -4.61
CA ALA A 44 1.43 5.32 -5.52
C ALA A 44 0.39 6.42 -5.80
N ARG A 45 -0.88 6.07 -5.96
CA ARG A 45 -1.98 7.05 -6.09
C ARG A 45 -2.15 7.89 -4.84
N ARG A 46 -2.09 7.27 -3.65
CA ARG A 46 -2.17 7.97 -2.35
C ARG A 46 -1.00 8.95 -2.19
N ILE A 47 0.21 8.55 -2.56
CA ILE A 47 1.41 9.40 -2.53
C ILE A 47 1.27 10.58 -3.51
N ARG A 48 0.89 10.33 -4.77
CA ARG A 48 0.66 11.39 -5.76
C ARG A 48 -0.37 12.43 -5.32
N ARG A 49 -1.45 12.02 -4.64
CA ARG A 49 -2.47 12.94 -4.13
C ARG A 49 -1.99 13.81 -2.95
N ARG A 50 -1.01 13.34 -2.19
CA ARG A 50 -0.46 14.06 -1.03
C ARG A 50 0.72 14.96 -1.36
N LEU A 51 1.40 14.70 -2.47
CA LEU A 51 2.44 15.58 -2.97
C LEU A 51 1.78 16.84 -3.56
N PRO A 52 2.05 18.04 -3.03
CA PRO A 52 1.66 19.25 -3.73
C PRO A 52 2.29 19.22 -5.12
N GLU A 53 1.51 19.57 -6.15
CA GLU A 53 2.04 19.76 -7.50
C GLU A 53 2.93 21.01 -7.52
N GLU A 54 4.13 20.94 -6.93
CA GLU A 54 5.20 21.85 -7.33
C GLU A 54 5.91 21.27 -8.53
N ARG A 55 5.16 21.17 -9.64
CA ARG A 55 5.75 21.19 -10.98
C ARG A 55 5.89 22.65 -11.41
N LYS A 56 6.71 23.43 -10.70
CA LYS A 56 7.22 24.66 -11.32
C LYS A 56 8.20 24.20 -12.38
N GLU A 57 8.01 24.64 -13.62
CA GLU A 57 9.01 24.36 -14.64
C GLU A 57 10.38 24.88 -14.15
N PRO A 58 11.49 24.17 -14.44
CA PRO A 58 12.82 24.60 -14.01
C PRO A 58 13.11 26.07 -14.35
N SER A 59 12.59 26.56 -15.48
CA SER A 59 12.63 27.95 -15.93
C SER A 59 11.98 28.93 -14.94
N GLU A 60 10.82 28.61 -14.38
CA GLU A 60 10.12 29.45 -13.41
C GLU A 60 10.86 29.53 -12.07
N ILE A 61 11.46 28.42 -11.63
CA ILE A 61 12.25 28.36 -10.38
C ILE A 61 13.48 29.27 -10.52
N LEU A 62 14.23 29.09 -11.62
CA LEU A 62 15.43 29.87 -11.90
C LEU A 62 15.12 31.37 -12.09
N SER A 63 13.98 31.70 -12.69
CA SER A 63 13.56 33.09 -12.87
C SER A 63 13.20 33.75 -11.55
N ARG A 64 12.53 33.03 -10.63
CA ARG A 64 12.21 33.55 -9.29
C ARG A 64 13.46 33.82 -8.45
N GLU A 65 14.45 32.92 -8.48
CA GLU A 65 15.68 33.10 -7.72
C GLU A 65 16.56 34.23 -8.29
N ARG A 66 16.61 34.40 -9.62
CA ARG A 66 17.31 35.53 -10.25
C ARG A 66 16.76 36.87 -9.73
N ASN A 67 15.45 37.02 -9.70
CA ASN A 67 14.80 38.26 -9.29
C ASN A 67 14.90 38.52 -7.77
N ARG A 68 15.30 37.54 -6.96
CA ARG A 68 15.52 37.71 -5.51
C ARG A 68 16.91 38.28 -5.20
N LEU A 69 17.84 38.20 -6.15
CA LEU A 69 19.23 38.64 -6.00
C LEU A 69 19.50 40.04 -6.59
N GLU A 70 18.48 40.68 -7.16
CA GLU A 70 18.46 42.10 -7.54
C GLU A 70 17.85 42.96 -6.42
#